data_AF-A0A343VRN2-F1
#
_entry.id   AF-A0A343VRN2-F1
#
_cell.length_a   1.000
_cell.length_b   1.000
_cell.length_c   1.000
_cell.angle_alpha   90.00
_cell.angle_beta   90.00
_cell.angle_gamma   90.00
#
_symmetry.space_group_name_H-M   'P 1'
#
loop_
_entity.id
_entity.type
_entity.pdbx_description
1 polymer ?
#
loop_
_entity_poly.entity_id
_entity_poly.type
_entity_poly.pdbx_seq_one_letter_code
_entity_poly.pdbx_strand_id
1 'polypeptide(L)'
;MGSMTPSAQVAKTVILVELALPLSGGPFRASLFCEETALSDVGEPSPDVQYRSIAERDFLVSFPEVFAAIDDWLTIWSLCVPRYTWLVCESGPDAGVALLLEGRATPLLPGFLGHPF
;
A
#
# COMPACT_ATOMS: atom_id res chain seq x y z
N MET A 1 -30.50 17.53 24.75
CA MET A 1 -29.04 17.52 24.50
C MET A 1 -28.51 16.15 24.91
N GLY A 2 -28.52 15.20 23.98
CA GLY A 2 -27.88 13.89 24.18
C GLY A 2 -26.52 13.94 23.50
N SER A 3 -25.46 13.79 24.28
CA SER A 3 -24.09 13.85 23.78
C SER A 3 -23.81 12.65 22.88
N MET A 4 -23.77 12.90 21.57
CA MET A 4 -23.23 12.00 20.58
C MET A 4 -21.72 11.86 20.86
N THR A 5 -21.32 10.76 21.49
CA THR A 5 -19.93 10.32 21.44
C THR A 5 -19.87 9.25 20.36
N PRO A 6 -19.28 9.50 19.18
CA PRO A 6 -18.98 8.41 18.27
C PRO A 6 -17.94 7.54 18.97
N SER A 7 -18.33 6.32 19.35
CA SER A 7 -17.36 5.26 19.63
C SER A 7 -16.61 5.03 18.34
N ALA A 8 -15.40 5.57 18.23
CA ALA A 8 -14.48 5.21 17.16
C ALA A 8 -14.06 3.75 17.41
N GLN A 9 -14.84 2.80 16.91
CA GLN A 9 -14.38 1.43 16.79
C GLN A 9 -13.43 1.38 15.60
N VAL A 10 -12.13 1.31 15.89
CA VAL A 10 -11.08 1.14 14.87
C VAL A 10 -11.13 -0.31 14.36
N ALA A 11 -12.01 -0.53 13.40
CA ALA A 11 -11.66 -0.75 12.01
C ALA A 11 -10.26 -1.35 11.72
N LYS A 12 -10.18 -2.50 11.07
CA LYS A 12 -8.90 -3.10 10.67
C LYS A 12 -8.04 -2.11 9.87
N THR A 13 -6.77 -1.96 10.24
CA THR A 13 -5.81 -1.10 9.54
C THR A 13 -4.77 -1.93 8.78
N VAL A 14 -4.57 -1.64 7.50
CA VAL A 14 -3.54 -2.26 6.65
C VAL A 14 -2.71 -1.17 6.00
N ILE A 15 -1.38 -1.32 6.01
CA ILE A 15 -0.48 -0.43 5.26
C ILE A 15 -0.17 -1.09 3.92
N LEU A 16 -0.39 -0.34 2.85
CA LEU A 16 -0.29 -0.80 1.48
C LEU A 16 0.72 0.06 0.72
N VAL A 17 1.38 -0.56 -0.25
CA VAL A 17 2.25 0.10 -1.21
C VAL A 17 1.75 -0.23 -2.60
N GLU A 18 1.32 0.80 -3.32
CA GLU A 18 1.03 0.69 -4.75
C GLU A 18 2.27 1.06 -5.54
N LEU A 19 2.53 0.32 -6.61
CA LEU A 19 3.57 0.58 -7.60
C LEU A 19 2.92 0.70 -8.97
N ALA A 20 2.93 1.91 -9.52
CA ALA A 20 2.39 2.23 -10.82
C ALA A 20 3.52 2.54 -11.82
N LEU A 21 3.36 2.07 -13.06
CA LEU A 21 4.15 2.52 -14.21
C LEU A 21 3.21 3.18 -15.21
N PRO A 22 3.12 4.53 -15.25
CA PRO A 22 2.16 5.22 -16.11
C PRO A 22 2.47 5.06 -17.61
N LEU A 23 3.75 5.07 -17.98
CA LEU A 23 4.20 4.95 -19.37
C LEU A 23 5.35 3.95 -19.45
N SER A 24 5.34 3.11 -20.49
CA SER A 24 6.45 2.19 -20.77
C SER A 24 7.75 2.97 -20.95
N GLY A 25 8.72 2.75 -20.04
CA GLY A 25 10.01 3.46 -20.02
C GLY A 25 10.03 4.76 -19.21
N GLY A 26 8.91 5.13 -18.55
CA GLY A 26 8.86 6.22 -17.58
C GLY A 26 9.32 5.80 -16.17
N PRO A 27 9.38 6.75 -15.22
CA PRO A 27 9.63 6.42 -13.81
C PRO A 27 8.51 5.55 -13.23
N PHE A 28 8.89 4.66 -12.33
CA PHE A 28 7.93 4.00 -11.45
C PHE A 28 7.47 4.98 -10.38
N ARG A 29 6.17 4.99 -10.08
CA ARG A 29 5.61 5.73 -8.96
C ARG A 29 5.19 4.77 -7.87
N ALA A 30 5.75 4.91 -6.67
CA ALA A 30 5.28 4.17 -5.51
C ALA A 30 4.46 5.09 -4.59
N SER A 31 3.34 4.58 -4.09
CA SER A 31 2.42 5.27 -3.19
C SER A 31 2.25 4.44 -1.93
N LEU A 32 2.59 5.00 -0.77
CA LEU A 32 2.38 4.42 0.54
C LEU A 32 1.07 4.98 1.11
N PHE A 33 0.14 4.10 1.46
CA PHE A 33 -1.14 4.50 2.02
C PHE A 33 -1.63 3.53 3.09
N CYS A 34 -2.55 4.03 3.90
CA CYS A 34 -3.21 3.29 4.95
C CYS A 34 -4.66 3.02 4.53
N GLU A 35 -5.05 1.75 4.52
CA GLU A 35 -6.44 1.31 4.40
C GLU A 35 -7.02 1.14 5.81
N GLU A 36 -8.12 1.85 6.08
CA GLU A 36 -8.87 1.78 7.33
C GLU A 36 -10.26 1.21 7.01
N THR A 37 -10.57 0.01 7.50
CA THR A 37 -11.84 -0.69 7.21
C THR A 37 -12.73 -0.73 8.44
N ALA A 38 -13.77 0.10 8.51
CA ALA A 38 -14.71 0.12 9.62
C ALA A 38 -15.51 -1.19 9.72
N LEU A 39 -15.53 -1.76 10.92
CA LEU A 39 -16.46 -2.85 11.23
C LEU A 39 -17.83 -2.20 11.44
N SER A 40 -18.71 -2.32 10.46
CA SER A 40 -20.09 -1.91 10.65
C SER A 40 -20.76 -2.78 11.72
N ASP A 41 -21.60 -2.16 12.54
CA ASP A 41 -22.46 -2.86 13.49
C ASP A 41 -23.38 -3.86 12.74
N VAL A 42 -23.80 -4.93 13.42
CA VAL A 42 -24.47 -6.09 12.81
C VAL A 42 -25.70 -5.65 12.00
N GLY A 43 -25.59 -5.63 10.66
CA GLY A 43 -26.70 -5.33 9.76
C GLY A 43 -26.36 -4.55 8.50
N GLU A 44 -25.18 -3.92 8.39
CA GLU A 44 -24.82 -3.21 7.16
C GLU A 44 -24.10 -4.11 6.13
N PRO A 45 -24.47 -4.02 4.84
CA PRO A 45 -24.03 -4.96 3.81
C PRO A 45 -22.61 -4.73 3.27
N SER A 46 -21.95 -3.62 3.60
CA SER A 46 -20.59 -3.32 3.13
C SER A 46 -19.81 -2.53 4.18
N PRO A 47 -18.59 -2.96 4.56
CA PRO A 47 -17.75 -2.18 5.46
C PRO A 47 -17.32 -0.87 4.79
N ASP A 48 -17.29 0.22 5.55
CA ASP A 48 -16.78 1.50 5.08
C ASP A 48 -15.24 1.42 5.00
N VAL A 49 -14.68 1.54 3.80
CA VAL A 49 -13.24 1.50 3.57
C VAL A 49 -12.75 2.89 3.21
N GLN A 50 -11.79 3.40 3.98
CA GLN A 50 -11.15 4.68 3.76
C GLN A 50 -9.66 4.49 3.47
N TYR A 51 -9.15 5.24 2.49
CA TYR A 51 -7.74 5.24 2.13
C TYR A 51 -7.10 6.58 2.47
N ARG A 52 -5.96 6.53 3.15
CA ARG A 52 -5.19 7.71 3.52
C ARG A 52 -3.79 7.63 2.92
N SER A 53 -3.47 8.54 1.99
CA SER A 53 -2.11 8.67 1.47
C SER A 53 -1.15 9.13 2.56
N ILE A 54 -0.01 8.44 2.68
CA ILE A 54 1.05 8.75 3.63
C ILE A 54 2.22 9.44 2.91
N ALA A 55 2.68 8.84 1.81
CA ALA A 55 3.81 9.35 1.04
C ALA A 55 3.80 8.77 -0.39
N GLU A 56 4.42 9.50 -1.31
CA GLU A 56 4.62 9.08 -2.69
C GLU A 56 6.07 9.34 -3.08
N ARG A 57 6.61 8.48 -3.96
CA ARG A 57 7.97 8.64 -4.49
C ARG A 57 8.09 8.07 -5.89
N ASP A 58 8.74 8.84 -6.76
CA ASP A 58 9.14 8.39 -8.09
C ASP A 58 10.53 7.72 -8.06
N PHE A 59 10.68 6.62 -8.78
CA PHE A 59 11.89 5.83 -8.90
C PHE A 59 12.32 5.72 -10.37
N LEU A 60 13.56 6.14 -10.64
CA LEU A 60 14.22 6.06 -11.95
C LEU A 60 15.12 4.83 -12.03
N VAL A 61 14.57 3.66 -11.74
CA VAL A 61 15.27 2.36 -11.78
C VAL A 61 14.48 1.37 -12.63
N SER A 62 15.12 0.27 -13.04
CA SER A 62 14.47 -0.73 -13.88
C SER A 62 13.67 -1.73 -13.06
N PHE A 63 12.82 -2.51 -13.72
CA PHE A 63 12.27 -3.73 -13.13
C PHE A 63 13.31 -4.86 -13.22
N PRO A 64 13.56 -5.66 -12.15
CA PRO A 64 12.89 -5.69 -10.85
C PRO A 64 13.57 -4.84 -9.74
N GLU A 65 14.60 -4.06 -10.05
CA GLU A 65 15.38 -3.27 -9.08
C GLU A 65 14.51 -2.30 -8.25
N VAL A 66 13.39 -1.86 -8.82
CA VAL A 66 12.40 -1.01 -8.14
C VAL A 66 11.91 -1.58 -6.81
N PHE A 67 11.79 -2.91 -6.66
CA PHE A 67 11.34 -3.49 -5.39
C PHE A 67 12.35 -3.27 -4.26
N ALA A 68 13.65 -3.42 -4.54
CA ALA A 68 14.68 -3.15 -3.54
C ALA A 68 14.75 -1.65 -3.20
N ALA A 69 14.55 -0.77 -4.19
CA ALA A 69 14.49 0.67 -3.97
C ALA A 69 13.26 1.09 -3.12
N ILE A 70 12.13 0.41 -3.29
CA ILE A 70 10.95 0.57 -2.43
C ILE A 70 11.25 0.09 -1.01
N ASP A 71 11.84 -1.09 -0.83
CA ASP A 71 12.18 -1.59 0.51
C ASP A 71 13.14 -0.63 1.24
N ASP A 72 14.16 -0.09 0.56
CA ASP A 72 15.06 0.93 1.12
C ASP A 72 14.30 2.20 1.53
N TRP A 73 13.41 2.69 0.66
CA TRP A 73 12.58 3.85 0.96
C TRP A 73 11.67 3.63 2.18
N LEU A 74 11.11 2.43 2.33
CA LEU A 74 10.20 2.09 3.43
C LEU A 74 10.88 1.99 4.79
N THR A 75 12.21 1.86 4.83
CA THR A 75 12.97 1.85 6.10
C THR A 75 12.79 3.12 6.92
N ILE A 76 12.47 4.25 6.28
CA ILE A 76 12.15 5.53 6.94
C ILE A 76 10.97 5.37 7.91
N TRP A 77 10.03 4.48 7.59
CA TRP A 77 8.87 4.15 8.41
C TRP A 77 9.02 2.82 9.17
N SER A 78 10.20 2.20 9.17
CA SER A 78 10.43 0.86 9.71
C SER A 78 9.48 -0.18 9.11
N LEU A 79 9.23 -0.09 7.80
CA LEU A 79 8.37 -1.00 7.04
C LEU A 79 9.18 -1.73 5.97
N CYS A 80 8.67 -2.87 5.51
CA CYS A 80 9.10 -3.54 4.29
C CYS A 80 7.89 -4.18 3.60
N VAL A 81 8.00 -4.52 2.32
CA VAL A 81 6.93 -5.24 1.60
C VAL A 81 7.42 -6.64 1.25
N PRO A 82 6.94 -7.70 1.93
CA PRO A 82 7.34 -9.06 1.59
C PRO A 82 6.95 -9.39 0.15
N ARG A 83 7.88 -9.97 -0.61
CA ARG A 83 7.72 -10.19 -2.05
C ARG A 83 6.45 -10.98 -2.43
N TYR A 84 6.03 -11.92 -1.58
CA TYR A 84 4.84 -12.75 -1.81
C TYR A 84 3.51 -11.99 -1.67
N THR A 85 3.55 -10.75 -1.17
CA THR A 85 2.34 -9.91 -1.02
C THR A 85 2.04 -9.07 -2.23
N TRP A 86 2.97 -8.96 -3.19
CA TRP A 86 2.74 -8.21 -4.42
C TRP A 86 1.70 -8.92 -5.29
N LEU A 87 0.64 -8.20 -5.61
CA LEU A 87 -0.45 -8.64 -6.48
C LEU A 87 -0.56 -7.68 -7.66
N VAL A 88 -0.88 -8.22 -8.82
CA VAL A 88 -1.26 -7.41 -9.98
C VAL A 88 -2.68 -6.91 -9.76
N CYS A 89 -2.84 -5.58 -9.74
CA CYS A 89 -4.15 -4.97 -9.67
C CYS A 89 -4.68 -4.74 -11.09
N GLU A 90 -5.99 -4.93 -11.29
CA GLU A 90 -6.63 -4.56 -12.54
C GLU A 90 -6.63 -3.04 -12.67
N SER A 91 -5.65 -2.50 -13.39
CA SER A 91 -5.75 -1.17 -13.97
C SER A 91 -6.79 -1.24 -15.09
N GLY A 92 -7.97 -0.67 -14.84
CA GLY A 92 -9.03 -0.59 -15.84
C GLY A 92 -8.54 0.06 -17.14
N PRO A 93 -9.21 -0.19 -18.28
CA PRO A 93 -8.76 0.27 -19.60
C PRO A 93 -8.53 1.78 -19.72
N ASP A 94 -9.14 2.59 -18.84
CA ASP A 94 -9.00 4.04 -18.75
C ASP A 94 -7.94 4.55 -17.75
N ALA A 95 -7.30 3.67 -16.98
CA ALA A 95 -6.39 4.08 -15.90
C ALA A 95 -5.05 4.64 -16.41
N GLY A 96 -4.72 4.44 -17.69
CA GLY A 96 -3.53 5.04 -18.31
C GLY A 96 -2.21 4.57 -17.68
N VAL A 97 -2.17 3.38 -17.09
CA VAL A 97 -0.95 2.78 -16.52
C VAL A 97 -0.61 1.47 -17.23
N ALA A 98 0.67 1.28 -17.53
CA ALA A 98 1.22 0.07 -18.14
C ALA A 98 1.40 -1.07 -17.13
N LEU A 99 1.54 -0.75 -15.84
CA LEU A 99 1.64 -1.72 -14.74
C LEU A 99 1.04 -1.11 -13.47
N LEU A 100 0.29 -1.91 -12.72
CA LEU A 100 -0.17 -1.58 -11.38
C LEU A 100 0.01 -2.80 -10.47
N LEU A 101 0.82 -2.64 -9.43
CA LEU A 101 1.03 -3.66 -8.40
C LEU A 101 0.67 -3.10 -7.03
N GLU A 102 0.11 -3.94 -6.17
CA GLU A 102 -0.13 -3.63 -4.76
C GLU A 102 0.61 -4.63 -3.88
N GLY A 103 1.31 -4.15 -2.87
CA GLY A 103 2.00 -4.95 -1.87
C GLY A 103 1.58 -4.56 -0.46
N ARG A 104 1.59 -5.52 0.46
CA ARG A 104 1.23 -5.28 1.88
C ARG A 104 2.49 -4.99 2.67
N ALA A 105 2.59 -3.79 3.21
CA ALA A 105 3.69 -3.42 4.07
C ALA A 105 3.51 -4.05 5.45
N THR A 106 4.62 -4.57 5.99
CA THR A 106 4.69 -5.12 7.34
C THR A 106 5.80 -4.43 8.12
N PRO A 107 5.70 -4.36 9.47
CA PRO A 107 6.80 -3.86 10.29
C PRO A 107 8.09 -4.62 10.01
N LEU A 108 9.18 -3.86 9.85
CA LEU A 108 10.51 -4.41 9.65
C LEU A 108 10.96 -5.03 10.98
N LEU A 109 10.75 -6.34 11.12
CA LEU A 109 11.19 -7.08 12.29
C LEU A 109 12.72 -7.12 12.30
N PRO A 110 13.38 -6.87 13.45
CA PRO A 110 14.83 -7.02 13.56
C PRO A 110 15.20 -8.48 13.27
N GLY A 111 15.72 -8.73 12.06
CA GLY A 111 16.07 -10.06 11.56
C GLY A 111 15.47 -10.44 10.21
N PHE A 112 14.54 -9.66 9.64
CA PHE A 112 13.96 -9.92 8.31
C PHE A 112 14.82 -9.37 7.15
N LEU A 113 16.14 -9.31 7.31
CA LEU A 113 17.08 -9.18 6.20
C LEU A 113 17.33 -10.60 5.66
N GLY A 114 16.35 -11.14 4.94
CA GLY A 114 16.31 -12.54 4.55
C GLY A 114 16.02 -12.74 3.06
N HIS A 115 16.97 -12.36 2.20
CA HIS A 115 17.53 -13.15 1.09
C HIS A 115 17.89 -12.27 -0.13
N PRO A 116 19.18 -12.21 -0.52
CA PRO A 116 19.57 -11.66 -1.81
C PRO A 116 19.20 -12.66 -2.93
N PHE A 117 18.67 -12.12 -4.02
CA PHE A 117 18.78 -12.71 -5.35
C PHE A 117 19.16 -11.59 -6.30
#